data_AF-M2UZX3-F1
#
_entry.id   AF-M2UZX3-F1
#
_cell.length_a   1.000
_cell.length_b   1.000
_cell.length_c   1.000
_cell.angle_alpha   90.00
_cell.angle_beta   90.00
_cell.angle_gamma   90.00
#
_symmetry.space_group_name_H-M   'P 1'
#
loop_
_entity.id
_entity.type
_entity.pdbx_description
1 polymer ?
#
loop_
_entity_poly.entity_id
_entity_poly.type
_entity_poly.pdbx_seq_one_letter_code
_entity_poly.pdbx_strand_id
1 'polypeptide(L)'
;MLRTETKQASREQVLPDSISEQADEDVPDSQREFICMNDRHTRCQTGQYTKDLSRKVISDHFGRNKTCTRDITEWPLFCRKHYQRATYDKAKWQIRKAHLILRQFDIIEKQFPGTTYKVTLKKSEEIRLNQYSRQVASGMSAKDAEKCVAPVVGKHFEAPVEVLRELDLSLGRGKTYKEVRDIVDVILQMLEGNECEQVPAIEFLPELPAKSVSPVTVPTKAPVAKSTRSSKRVSNKGSIKKTSQKA
;
A
#
# COMPACT_ATOMS: atom_id res chain seq x y z
N MET A 1 -42.64 72.13 -26.75
CA MET A 1 -42.54 71.53 -25.40
C MET A 1 -42.12 70.08 -25.55
N LEU A 2 -41.09 69.70 -24.79
CA LEU A 2 -40.67 68.35 -24.34
C LEU A 2 -39.18 68.11 -24.59
N ARG A 3 -38.45 68.30 -23.49
CA ARG A 3 -37.05 67.94 -23.27
C ARG A 3 -36.92 66.43 -23.25
N THR A 4 -35.86 65.90 -23.84
CA THR A 4 -35.33 64.58 -23.47
C THR A 4 -33.83 64.73 -23.22
N GLU A 5 -33.49 64.56 -21.95
CA GLU A 5 -32.16 64.65 -21.37
C GLU A 5 -31.38 63.36 -21.67
N THR A 6 -30.16 63.48 -22.18
CA THR A 6 -29.25 62.34 -22.34
C THR A 6 -28.46 62.17 -21.04
N LYS A 7 -28.83 61.17 -20.22
CA LYS A 7 -28.07 60.76 -19.04
C LYS A 7 -26.84 59.96 -19.47
N GLN A 8 -25.66 60.53 -19.25
CA GLN A 8 -24.37 59.87 -19.42
C GLN A 8 -24.11 58.99 -18.18
N ALA A 9 -24.18 57.67 -18.34
CA ALA A 9 -23.83 56.71 -17.28
C ALA A 9 -22.33 56.40 -17.34
N SER A 10 -21.63 56.74 -16.27
CA SER A 10 -20.23 56.41 -16.01
C SER A 10 -20.02 54.90 -15.95
N ARG A 11 -19.20 54.38 -16.85
CA ARG A 11 -18.74 52.98 -16.86
C ARG A 11 -17.56 52.85 -15.91
N GLU A 12 -17.84 52.34 -14.72
CA GLU A 12 -16.85 51.97 -13.71
C GLU A 12 -15.98 50.84 -14.28
N GLN A 13 -14.69 51.12 -14.46
CA GLN A 13 -13.71 50.14 -14.91
C GLN A 13 -13.34 49.24 -13.72
N VAL A 14 -13.91 48.04 -13.70
CA VAL A 14 -13.45 46.96 -12.82
C VAL A 14 -12.10 46.48 -13.35
N LEU A 15 -11.03 46.80 -12.63
CA LEU A 15 -9.70 46.23 -12.80
C LEU A 15 -9.78 44.71 -12.63
N PRO A 16 -9.19 43.90 -13.52
CA PRO A 16 -9.04 42.48 -13.26
C PRO A 16 -8.05 42.30 -12.12
N ASP A 17 -8.54 41.75 -11.00
CA ASP A 17 -7.71 41.22 -9.93
C ASP A 17 -6.66 40.30 -10.55
N SER A 18 -5.41 40.77 -10.55
CA SER A 18 -4.24 39.97 -10.82
C SER A 18 -4.15 38.93 -9.72
N ILE A 19 -4.78 37.77 -9.95
CA ILE A 19 -4.44 36.54 -9.24
C ILE A 19 -2.98 36.28 -9.59
N SER A 20 -2.09 36.71 -8.70
CA SER A 20 -0.69 36.31 -8.75
C SER A 20 -0.67 34.79 -8.59
N GLU A 21 -0.38 34.10 -9.69
CA GLU A 21 0.16 32.75 -9.63
C GLU A 21 1.48 32.85 -8.86
N GLN A 22 1.42 32.76 -7.53
CA GLN A 22 2.59 32.48 -6.72
C GLN A 22 3.07 31.11 -7.16
N ALA A 23 4.04 31.10 -8.07
CA ALA A 23 4.84 29.91 -8.33
C ALA A 23 5.39 29.47 -6.98
N ASP A 24 4.97 28.28 -6.51
CA ASP A 24 5.46 27.70 -5.26
C ASP A 24 7.00 27.70 -5.32
N GLU A 25 7.64 28.63 -4.61
CA GLU A 25 9.08 28.88 -4.75
C GLU A 25 9.86 27.64 -4.32
N ASP A 26 10.84 27.23 -5.14
CA ASP A 26 11.63 26.05 -4.85
C ASP A 26 12.59 26.32 -3.68
N VAL A 27 12.40 25.64 -2.55
CA VAL A 27 13.26 25.79 -1.37
C VAL A 27 14.44 24.79 -1.37
N PRO A 28 15.60 25.13 -0.81
CA PRO A 28 16.74 24.22 -0.63
C PRO A 28 16.39 22.94 0.14
N ASP A 29 17.12 21.84 -0.10
CA ASP A 29 16.82 20.52 0.52
C ASP A 29 16.89 20.54 2.04
N SER A 30 17.73 21.41 2.63
CA SER A 30 17.83 21.60 4.08
C SER A 30 16.55 22.14 4.73
N GLN A 31 15.66 22.75 3.94
CA GLN A 31 14.38 23.29 4.39
C GLN A 31 13.20 22.35 4.10
N ARG A 32 13.46 21.20 3.46
CA ARG A 32 12.42 20.22 3.13
C ARG A 32 12.30 19.17 4.22
N GLU A 33 11.07 18.86 4.64
CA GLU A 33 10.85 17.79 5.62
C GLU A 33 11.03 16.39 5.00
N PHE A 34 10.90 16.28 3.67
CA PHE A 34 11.18 15.06 2.93
C PHE A 34 11.62 15.36 1.49
N ILE A 35 12.32 14.40 0.88
CA ILE A 35 12.71 14.44 -0.53
C ILE A 35 11.79 13.53 -1.34
N CYS A 36 11.07 14.11 -2.30
CA CYS A 36 10.18 13.35 -3.18
C CYS A 36 10.99 12.50 -4.17
N MET A 37 10.69 11.20 -4.21
CA MET A 37 11.39 10.21 -5.04
C MET A 37 10.66 9.89 -6.36
N ASN A 38 9.80 10.80 -6.83
CA ASN A 38 9.08 10.66 -8.10
C ASN A 38 9.97 10.89 -9.33
N ASP A 39 11.20 11.33 -9.20
CA ASP A 39 12.18 11.18 -10.27
C ASP A 39 13.53 10.93 -9.61
N ARG A 40 14.32 10.04 -10.21
CA ARG A 40 15.69 9.79 -9.75
C ARG A 40 16.65 10.82 -10.36
N HIS A 41 16.28 11.40 -11.50
CA HIS A 41 17.13 12.27 -12.30
C HIS A 41 16.79 13.74 -12.11
N THR A 42 15.54 14.06 -11.79
CA THR A 42 15.09 15.46 -11.60
C THR A 42 14.64 15.73 -10.17
N ARG A 43 14.89 16.96 -9.72
CA ARG A 43 14.43 17.43 -8.41
C ARG A 43 12.94 17.76 -8.48
N CYS A 44 12.20 17.37 -7.45
CA CYS A 44 10.80 17.73 -7.33
C CYS A 44 10.65 19.24 -7.11
N GLN A 45 9.90 19.90 -8.00
CA GLN A 45 9.62 21.35 -7.99
C GLN A 45 8.12 21.66 -7.80
N THR A 46 7.41 20.80 -7.08
CA THR A 46 5.94 20.93 -6.96
C THR A 46 5.47 21.84 -5.83
N GLY A 47 6.40 22.40 -5.04
CA GLY A 47 6.09 23.18 -3.84
C GLY A 47 5.67 22.37 -2.62
N GLN A 48 5.63 21.04 -2.71
CA GLN A 48 5.05 20.17 -1.67
C GLN A 48 6.14 19.42 -0.92
N TYR A 49 6.70 20.07 0.11
CA TYR A 49 7.90 19.62 0.81
C TYR A 49 7.67 19.21 2.26
N THR A 50 6.44 19.31 2.77
CA THR A 50 6.03 18.93 4.12
C THR A 50 5.56 17.48 4.18
N LYS A 51 5.78 16.80 5.31
CA LYS A 51 5.49 15.36 5.47
C LYS A 51 4.00 15.03 5.40
N ASP A 52 3.10 15.94 5.76
CA ASP A 52 1.65 15.77 5.63
C ASP A 52 1.19 15.64 4.16
N LEU A 53 1.92 16.30 3.25
CA LEU A 53 1.74 16.20 1.79
C LEU A 53 2.52 15.03 1.17
N SER A 54 3.27 14.27 1.96
CA SER A 54 4.00 13.09 1.50
C SER A 54 3.12 11.84 1.48
N ARG A 55 3.45 10.86 0.64
CA ARG A 55 2.75 9.58 0.52
C ARG A 55 3.77 8.44 0.42
N LYS A 56 3.61 7.42 1.28
CA LYS A 56 4.31 6.13 1.14
C LYS A 56 3.71 5.37 -0.04
N VAL A 57 4.50 5.14 -1.07
CA VAL A 57 3.96 4.67 -2.36
C VAL A 57 3.86 3.16 -2.52
N ILE A 58 4.70 2.40 -1.81
CA ILE A 58 4.82 0.93 -1.95
C ILE A 58 4.73 0.19 -0.61
N SER A 59 4.46 0.89 0.50
CA SER A 59 4.48 0.26 1.82
C SER A 59 3.43 -0.82 2.00
N ASP A 60 2.36 -0.83 1.21
CA ASP A 60 1.35 -1.89 1.25
C ASP A 60 1.88 -3.24 0.74
N HIS A 61 2.88 -3.25 -0.15
CA HIS A 61 3.60 -4.47 -0.54
C HIS A 61 4.53 -5.02 0.55
N PHE A 62 4.78 -4.25 1.62
CA PHE A 62 5.56 -4.70 2.77
C PHE A 62 4.68 -4.88 4.01
N GLY A 63 3.37 -4.65 3.89
CA GLY A 63 2.43 -4.71 5.01
C GLY A 63 2.35 -3.39 5.80
N ARG A 64 1.99 -2.28 5.14
CA ARG A 64 1.89 -0.87 5.63
C ARG A 64 1.53 -0.63 7.11
N ASN A 65 0.70 -1.48 7.72
CA ASN A 65 0.21 -1.36 9.11
C ASN A 65 0.58 -2.55 10.00
N LYS A 66 1.44 -3.45 9.52
CA LYS A 66 1.87 -4.65 10.23
C LYS A 66 3.11 -4.34 11.06
N THR A 67 3.24 -5.02 12.19
CA THR A 67 4.32 -4.84 13.15
C THR A 67 5.71 -4.98 12.53
N CYS A 68 5.87 -5.88 11.54
CA CYS A 68 7.11 -6.08 10.81
C CYS A 68 7.65 -4.82 10.10
N THR A 69 6.78 -3.84 9.78
CA THR A 69 7.18 -2.61 9.09
C THR A 69 7.43 -1.42 10.01
N ARG A 70 7.17 -1.58 11.32
CA ARG A 70 7.28 -0.47 12.29
C ARG A 70 8.71 0.05 12.41
N ASP A 71 9.68 -0.86 12.35
CA ASP A 71 11.09 -0.53 12.57
C ASP A 71 11.77 -0.02 11.29
N ILE A 72 11.11 -0.12 10.13
CA ILE A 72 11.59 0.42 8.85
C ILE A 72 11.28 1.93 8.81
N THR A 73 12.33 2.74 8.86
CA THR A 73 12.24 4.21 8.93
C THR A 73 12.28 4.86 7.55
N GLU A 74 12.98 4.26 6.59
CA GLU A 74 13.18 4.80 5.26
C GLU A 74 12.19 4.19 4.26
N TRP A 75 11.27 5.02 3.78
CA TRP A 75 10.29 4.66 2.77
C TRP A 75 10.42 5.60 1.58
N PRO A 76 10.19 5.14 0.33
CA PRO A 76 10.07 6.03 -0.79
C PRO A 76 8.82 6.89 -0.62
N LEU A 77 9.06 8.19 -0.49
CA LEU A 77 8.03 9.20 -0.31
C LEU A 77 7.82 9.97 -1.61
N PHE A 78 6.57 10.10 -2.03
CA PHE A 78 6.19 10.99 -3.12
C PHE A 78 5.40 12.17 -2.53
N CYS A 79 5.54 13.35 -3.10
CA CYS A 79 4.61 14.44 -2.81
C CYS A 79 3.22 14.09 -3.36
N ARG A 80 2.18 14.72 -2.83
CA ARG A 80 0.79 14.47 -3.21
C ARG A 80 0.54 14.65 -4.71
N LYS A 81 1.04 15.74 -5.30
CA LYS A 81 0.93 16.06 -6.74
C LYS A 81 1.59 14.97 -7.59
N HIS A 82 2.81 14.55 -7.26
CA HIS A 82 3.50 13.50 -8.01
C HIS A 82 2.88 12.12 -7.83
N TYR A 83 2.41 11.78 -6.64
CA TYR A 83 1.69 10.53 -6.43
C TYR A 83 0.43 10.45 -7.32
N GLN A 84 -0.32 11.54 -7.43
CA GLN A 84 -1.48 11.61 -8.32
C GLN A 84 -1.08 11.47 -9.79
N ARG A 85 -0.10 12.25 -10.25
CA ARG A 85 0.36 12.23 -11.65
C ARG A 85 1.01 10.93 -12.07
N ALA A 86 1.75 10.28 -11.17
CA ALA A 86 2.40 9.00 -11.45
C ALA A 86 1.38 7.94 -11.89
N THR A 87 0.15 7.99 -11.37
CA THR A 87 -0.90 7.02 -11.68
C THR A 87 -1.65 7.27 -12.99
N TYR A 88 -1.38 8.36 -13.70
CA TYR A 88 -2.04 8.68 -14.98
C TYR A 88 -1.66 7.68 -16.07
N ASP A 89 -0.37 7.34 -16.15
CA ASP A 89 0.12 6.26 -17.01
C ASP A 89 0.22 4.98 -16.16
N LYS A 90 -0.85 4.19 -16.18
CA LYS A 90 -0.94 2.99 -15.34
C LYS A 90 0.16 1.99 -15.64
N ALA A 91 0.49 1.74 -16.91
CA ALA A 91 1.51 0.76 -17.29
C ALA A 91 2.89 1.20 -16.79
N LYS A 92 3.30 2.43 -17.10
CA LYS A 92 4.59 2.97 -16.61
C LYS A 92 4.65 3.02 -15.09
N TRP A 93 3.53 3.31 -14.42
CA TRP A 93 3.47 3.31 -12.97
C TRP A 93 3.74 1.94 -12.36
N GLN A 94 3.22 0.86 -12.95
CA GLN A 94 3.36 -0.48 -12.36
C GLN A 94 4.78 -1.01 -12.51
N ILE A 95 5.42 -0.78 -13.66
CA ILE A 95 6.86 -1.06 -13.86
C ILE A 95 7.69 -0.28 -12.83
N ARG A 96 7.41 1.03 -12.72
CA ARG A 96 8.07 1.89 -11.73
C ARG A 96 7.85 1.41 -10.30
N LYS A 97 6.65 0.95 -9.97
CA LYS A 97 6.29 0.43 -8.64
C LYS A 97 7.15 -0.78 -8.30
N ALA A 98 7.33 -1.71 -9.24
CA ALA A 98 8.22 -2.85 -9.06
C ALA A 98 9.68 -2.43 -8.83
N HIS A 99 10.21 -1.45 -9.58
CA HIS A 99 11.54 -0.88 -9.30
C HIS A 99 11.65 -0.24 -7.91
N LEU A 100 10.58 0.40 -7.42
CA LEU A 100 10.55 0.95 -6.06
C LEU A 100 10.53 -0.15 -4.99
N ILE A 101 9.90 -1.29 -5.25
CA ILE A 101 9.94 -2.48 -4.38
C ILE A 101 11.36 -3.04 -4.33
N LEU A 102 12.02 -3.21 -5.48
CA LEU A 102 13.43 -3.66 -5.55
C LEU A 102 14.35 -2.75 -4.73
N ARG A 103 14.23 -1.43 -4.91
CA ARG A 103 14.99 -0.45 -4.13
C ARG A 103 14.69 -0.51 -2.64
N GLN A 104 13.43 -0.80 -2.26
CA GLN A 104 13.07 -0.92 -0.85
C GLN A 104 13.73 -2.13 -0.20
N PHE A 105 13.94 -3.23 -0.93
CA PHE A 105 14.76 -4.34 -0.42
C PHE A 105 16.19 -3.88 -0.13
N ASP A 106 16.81 -3.09 -1.01
CA ASP A 106 18.17 -2.57 -0.79
C ASP A 106 18.25 -1.71 0.48
N ILE A 107 17.23 -0.89 0.72
CA ILE A 107 17.12 -0.08 1.93
C ILE A 107 16.97 -0.97 3.17
N ILE A 108 16.07 -1.97 3.12
CA ILE A 108 15.84 -2.88 4.25
C ILE A 108 17.11 -3.68 4.55
N GLU A 109 17.78 -4.22 3.54
CA GLU A 109 19.01 -5.00 3.71
C GLU A 109 20.14 -4.14 4.28
N LYS A 110 20.23 -2.86 3.89
CA LYS A 110 21.17 -1.91 4.48
C LYS A 110 20.85 -1.59 5.95
N GLN A 111 19.57 -1.45 6.30
CA GLN A 111 19.15 -1.15 7.67
C GLN A 111 19.21 -2.38 8.59
N PHE A 112 18.93 -3.56 8.04
CA PHE A 112 18.80 -4.83 8.73
C PHE A 112 19.43 -5.96 7.88
N PRO A 113 20.77 -6.08 7.85
CA PRO A 113 21.44 -7.10 7.06
C PRO A 113 21.01 -8.52 7.43
N GLY A 114 20.79 -9.37 6.42
CA GLY A 114 20.31 -10.74 6.62
C GLY A 114 18.81 -10.83 6.91
N THR A 115 18.02 -9.84 6.48
CA THR A 115 16.56 -9.91 6.59
C THR A 115 16.02 -11.03 5.70
N THR A 116 15.17 -11.88 6.27
CA THR A 116 14.37 -12.84 5.50
C THR A 116 12.95 -12.32 5.32
N TYR A 117 12.17 -12.93 4.44
CA TYR A 117 10.83 -12.47 4.11
C TYR A 117 9.82 -13.62 4.11
N LYS A 118 8.63 -13.32 4.58
CA LYS A 118 7.42 -14.09 4.28
C LYS A 118 6.73 -13.47 3.07
N VAL A 119 6.73 -14.20 1.95
CA VAL A 119 6.05 -13.84 0.72
C VAL A 119 4.65 -14.46 0.72
N THR A 120 3.62 -13.64 0.52
CA THR A 120 2.23 -14.07 0.55
C THR A 120 1.39 -13.24 -0.40
N LEU A 121 0.36 -13.84 -0.98
CA LEU A 121 -0.70 -13.08 -1.63
C LEU A 121 -1.60 -12.42 -0.57
N LYS A 122 -2.23 -11.29 -0.92
CA LYS A 122 -3.34 -10.72 -0.15
C LYS A 122 -4.51 -11.69 -0.16
N LYS A 123 -5.36 -11.58 0.86
CA LYS A 123 -6.46 -12.53 1.13
C LYS A 123 -7.37 -12.77 -0.08
N SER A 124 -7.67 -11.74 -0.87
CA SER A 124 -8.52 -11.85 -2.06
C SER A 124 -7.91 -12.76 -3.13
N GLU A 125 -6.64 -12.57 -3.45
CA GLU A 125 -5.93 -13.39 -4.44
C GLU A 125 -5.67 -14.81 -3.92
N GLU A 126 -5.34 -14.95 -2.64
CA GLU A 126 -5.20 -16.25 -1.98
C GLU A 126 -6.49 -17.08 -2.08
N ILE A 127 -7.66 -16.46 -1.86
CA ILE A 127 -8.96 -17.15 -1.98
C ILE A 127 -9.22 -17.57 -3.43
N ARG A 128 -8.95 -16.70 -4.42
CA ARG A 128 -9.15 -17.00 -5.85
C ARG A 128 -8.28 -18.16 -6.31
N LEU A 129 -6.99 -18.15 -5.96
CA LEU A 129 -6.06 -19.22 -6.32
C LEU A 129 -6.44 -20.57 -5.67
N ASN A 130 -6.87 -20.53 -4.40
CA ASN A 130 -7.37 -21.72 -3.71
C ASN A 130 -8.67 -22.25 -4.33
N GLN A 131 -9.58 -21.36 -4.73
CA GLN A 131 -10.82 -21.76 -5.40
C GLN A 131 -10.53 -22.44 -6.74
N TYR A 132 -9.64 -21.87 -7.55
CA TYR A 132 -9.16 -22.49 -8.79
C TYR A 132 -8.59 -23.89 -8.53
N SER A 133 -7.68 -24.01 -7.55
CA SER A 133 -7.01 -25.27 -7.22
C SER A 133 -8.01 -26.35 -6.78
N ARG A 134 -9.05 -25.97 -6.00
CA ARG A 134 -10.12 -26.89 -5.60
C ARG A 134 -10.97 -27.37 -6.78
N GLN A 135 -11.27 -26.48 -7.73
CA GLN A 135 -12.06 -26.83 -8.92
C GLN A 135 -11.30 -27.81 -9.81
N VAL A 136 -10.01 -27.54 -10.07
CA VAL A 136 -9.16 -28.47 -10.82
C VAL A 136 -9.04 -29.82 -10.10
N ALA A 137 -8.82 -29.81 -8.78
CA ALA A 137 -8.77 -31.04 -7.98
C ALA A 137 -10.10 -31.82 -7.98
N SER A 138 -11.24 -31.15 -8.18
CA SER A 138 -12.56 -31.80 -8.31
C SER A 138 -12.80 -32.43 -9.70
N GLY A 139 -11.81 -32.38 -10.60
CA GLY A 139 -11.89 -32.95 -11.95
C GLY A 139 -12.39 -31.96 -13.02
N MET A 140 -12.55 -30.68 -12.67
CA MET A 140 -12.87 -29.65 -13.65
C MET A 140 -11.68 -29.36 -14.56
N SER A 141 -11.93 -29.06 -15.84
CA SER A 141 -10.86 -28.65 -16.75
C SER A 141 -10.22 -27.33 -16.30
N ALA A 142 -8.93 -27.15 -16.55
CA ALA A 142 -8.21 -25.92 -16.19
C ALA A 142 -8.85 -24.66 -16.79
N LYS A 143 -9.36 -24.76 -18.03
CA LYS A 143 -10.03 -23.66 -18.73
C LYS A 143 -11.36 -23.28 -18.10
N ASP A 144 -12.12 -24.26 -17.62
CA ASP A 144 -13.41 -23.99 -16.97
C ASP A 144 -13.20 -23.45 -15.56
N ALA A 145 -12.22 -23.97 -14.83
CA ALA A 145 -11.83 -23.45 -13.52
C ALA A 145 -11.34 -21.99 -13.61
N GLU A 146 -10.54 -21.66 -14.63
CA GLU A 146 -10.09 -20.29 -14.88
C GLU A 146 -11.26 -19.32 -15.10
N LYS A 147 -12.27 -19.71 -15.91
CA LYS A 147 -13.47 -18.89 -16.11
C LYS A 147 -14.24 -18.64 -14.82
N CYS A 148 -14.28 -19.61 -13.92
CA CYS A 148 -14.97 -19.46 -12.63
C CYS A 148 -14.28 -18.48 -11.67
N VAL A 149 -12.98 -18.21 -11.85
CA VAL A 149 -12.21 -17.26 -11.03
C VAL A 149 -11.75 -16.04 -11.81
N ALA A 150 -12.28 -15.82 -13.02
CA ALA A 150 -11.87 -14.74 -13.90
C ALA A 150 -12.03 -13.36 -13.22
N PRO A 151 -11.11 -12.40 -13.47
CA PRO A 151 -11.18 -11.07 -12.90
C PRO A 151 -12.53 -10.38 -13.18
N VAL A 152 -13.11 -9.75 -12.16
CA VAL A 152 -14.39 -9.05 -12.32
C VAL A 152 -14.17 -7.60 -12.80
N VAL A 153 -14.66 -7.30 -14.01
CA VAL A 153 -14.59 -5.94 -14.59
C VAL A 153 -15.30 -4.93 -13.68
N GLY A 154 -14.65 -3.79 -13.43
CA GLY A 154 -15.20 -2.70 -12.63
C GLY A 154 -15.00 -2.84 -11.11
N LYS A 155 -14.42 -3.95 -10.64
CA LYS A 155 -13.95 -4.10 -9.25
C LYS A 155 -12.46 -3.72 -9.12
N HIS A 156 -11.92 -3.93 -7.92
CA HIS A 156 -10.48 -3.83 -7.69
C HIS A 156 -9.73 -4.77 -8.64
N PHE A 157 -8.52 -4.35 -9.02
CA PHE A 157 -7.66 -5.17 -9.87
C PHE A 157 -7.43 -6.55 -9.24
N GLU A 158 -7.55 -7.56 -10.08
CA GLU A 158 -7.40 -8.98 -9.79
C GLU A 158 -6.47 -9.55 -10.85
N ALA A 159 -5.34 -10.13 -10.44
CA ALA A 159 -4.38 -10.68 -11.40
C ALA A 159 -4.98 -11.90 -12.13
N PRO A 160 -4.55 -12.18 -13.37
CA PRO A 160 -4.88 -13.44 -14.03
C PRO A 160 -4.47 -14.65 -13.18
N VAL A 161 -5.26 -15.72 -13.21
CA VAL A 161 -4.99 -16.88 -12.33
C VAL A 161 -3.66 -17.55 -12.67
N GLU A 162 -3.24 -17.53 -13.94
CA GLU A 162 -1.96 -18.10 -14.35
C GLU A 162 -0.77 -17.37 -13.72
N VAL A 163 -0.84 -16.04 -13.65
CA VAL A 163 0.16 -15.22 -12.93
C VAL A 163 0.21 -15.60 -11.45
N LEU A 164 -0.95 -15.83 -10.81
CA LEU A 164 -0.99 -16.26 -9.41
C LEU A 164 -0.40 -17.66 -9.21
N ARG A 165 -0.62 -18.58 -10.15
CA ARG A 165 -0.07 -19.95 -10.11
C ARG A 165 1.45 -19.95 -10.24
N GLU A 166 1.99 -19.14 -11.15
CA GLU A 166 3.43 -18.99 -11.30
C GLU A 166 4.07 -18.44 -10.02
N LEU A 167 3.43 -17.44 -9.39
CA LEU A 167 3.89 -16.88 -8.12
C LEU A 167 3.72 -17.83 -6.93
N ASP A 168 2.78 -18.78 -6.98
CA ASP A 168 2.50 -19.73 -5.88
C ASP A 168 3.73 -20.53 -5.47
N LEU A 169 4.54 -20.93 -6.47
CA LEU A 169 5.81 -21.65 -6.28
C LEU A 169 6.82 -20.88 -5.42
N SER A 170 6.68 -19.56 -5.41
CA SER A 170 7.57 -18.64 -4.72
C SER A 170 7.03 -18.14 -3.37
N LEU A 171 5.81 -18.52 -2.98
CA LEU A 171 5.24 -18.13 -1.69
C LEU A 171 5.89 -18.90 -0.54
N GLY A 172 5.74 -18.36 0.67
CA GLY A 172 6.24 -19.01 1.90
C GLY A 172 7.09 -18.10 2.76
N ARG A 173 7.76 -18.69 3.75
CA ARG A 173 8.62 -18.00 4.74
C ARG A 173 10.09 -18.21 4.44
N GLY A 174 10.95 -17.42 5.09
CA GLY A 174 12.40 -17.61 5.04
C GLY A 174 13.04 -17.25 3.69
N LYS A 175 12.33 -16.51 2.83
CA LYS A 175 12.86 -16.08 1.54
C LYS A 175 13.99 -15.07 1.77
N THR A 176 15.13 -15.31 1.15
CA THR A 176 16.32 -14.45 1.24
C THR A 176 16.13 -13.18 0.41
N TYR A 177 16.99 -12.19 0.66
CA TYR A 177 17.09 -10.96 -0.14
C TYR A 177 17.18 -11.24 -1.65
N LYS A 178 17.96 -12.25 -2.06
CA LYS A 178 18.09 -12.63 -3.47
C LYS A 178 16.78 -13.18 -4.02
N GLU A 179 16.17 -14.14 -3.33
CA GLU A 179 14.92 -14.77 -3.78
C GLU A 179 13.78 -13.76 -3.92
N VAL A 180 13.62 -12.82 -2.98
CA VAL A 180 12.54 -11.82 -3.10
C VAL A 180 12.75 -10.84 -4.26
N ARG A 181 14.00 -10.58 -4.64
CA ARG A 181 14.31 -9.80 -5.83
C ARG A 181 14.00 -10.59 -7.10
N ASP A 182 14.41 -11.86 -7.15
CA ASP A 182 14.11 -12.76 -8.27
C ASP A 182 12.59 -12.85 -8.50
N ILE A 183 11.78 -12.91 -7.43
CA ILE A 183 10.30 -12.88 -7.52
C ILE A 183 9.80 -11.58 -8.15
N VAL A 184 10.36 -10.43 -7.78
CA VAL A 184 9.95 -9.14 -8.36
C VAL A 184 10.42 -9.01 -9.81
N ASP A 185 11.57 -9.59 -10.16
CA ASP A 185 12.06 -9.64 -11.54
C ASP A 185 11.14 -10.49 -12.43
N VAL A 186 10.61 -11.61 -11.93
CA VAL A 186 9.55 -12.38 -12.62
C VAL A 186 8.28 -11.52 -12.81
N ILE A 187 7.86 -10.78 -11.78
CA ILE A 187 6.71 -9.87 -11.90
C ILE A 187 6.98 -8.78 -12.95
N LEU A 188 8.20 -8.23 -13.01
CA LEU A 188 8.59 -7.25 -14.02
C LEU A 188 8.48 -7.83 -15.43
N GLN A 189 8.98 -9.05 -15.65
CA GLN A 189 8.87 -9.73 -16.94
C GLN A 189 7.40 -9.93 -17.34
N MET A 190 6.53 -10.33 -16.42
CA MET A 190 5.08 -10.46 -16.69
C MET A 190 4.40 -9.12 -17.01
N LEU A 191 4.83 -8.02 -16.38
CA LEU A 191 4.33 -6.68 -16.69
C LEU A 191 4.78 -6.23 -18.09
N GLU A 192 6.05 -6.43 -18.44
CA GLU A 192 6.61 -6.06 -19.73
C GLU A 192 6.08 -6.93 -20.88
N GLY A 193 5.83 -8.22 -20.59
CA GLY A 193 5.19 -9.17 -21.50
C GLY A 193 3.67 -8.96 -21.67
N ASN A 194 3.07 -8.03 -20.94
CA ASN A 194 1.61 -7.80 -20.86
C ASN A 194 0.81 -9.03 -20.40
N GLU A 195 1.42 -9.94 -19.66
CA GLU A 195 0.74 -11.05 -19.00
C GLU A 195 -0.06 -10.58 -17.78
N CYS A 196 0.37 -9.47 -17.18
CA CYS A 196 -0.31 -8.83 -16.05
C CYS A 196 -0.33 -7.31 -16.22
N GLU A 197 -1.46 -6.66 -15.96
CA GLU A 197 -1.56 -5.19 -16.11
C GLU A 197 -0.96 -4.42 -14.93
N GLN A 198 -0.93 -5.04 -13.74
CA GLN A 198 -0.49 -4.39 -12.50
C GLN A 198 0.29 -5.38 -11.64
N VAL A 199 1.16 -4.86 -10.77
CA VAL A 199 1.83 -5.69 -9.76
C VAL A 199 0.73 -6.45 -8.99
N PRO A 200 0.75 -7.80 -8.98
CA PRO A 200 -0.24 -8.58 -8.26
C PRO A 200 -0.32 -8.17 -6.80
N ALA A 201 -1.43 -8.47 -6.14
CA ALA A 201 -1.59 -8.12 -4.72
C ALA A 201 -0.76 -9.07 -3.83
N ILE A 202 0.57 -8.98 -3.95
CA ILE A 202 1.59 -9.73 -3.23
C ILE A 202 2.21 -8.86 -2.14
N GLU A 203 2.55 -9.49 -1.01
CA GLU A 203 3.20 -8.88 0.13
C GLU A 203 4.52 -9.60 0.45
N PHE A 204 5.58 -8.82 0.62
CA PHE A 204 6.91 -9.23 1.07
C PHE A 204 7.09 -8.77 2.51
N LEU A 205 6.64 -9.60 3.46
CA LEU A 205 6.64 -9.24 4.88
C LEU A 205 8.03 -9.50 5.46
N PRO A 206 8.77 -8.46 5.89
CA PRO A 206 10.11 -8.64 6.43
C PRO A 206 10.07 -9.35 7.78
N GLU A 207 10.93 -10.34 7.95
CA GLU A 207 11.24 -11.04 9.20
C GLU A 207 12.63 -10.53 9.63
N LEU A 208 12.64 -9.35 10.26
CA LEU A 208 13.89 -8.69 10.64
C LEU A 208 14.68 -9.57 11.62
N PRO A 209 16.02 -9.69 11.48
CA PRO A 209 16.83 -10.33 12.49
C PRO A 209 16.60 -9.60 13.80
N ALA A 210 16.36 -10.35 14.87
CA ALA A 210 16.23 -9.75 16.18
C ALA A 210 17.47 -8.88 16.42
N LYS A 211 17.27 -7.56 16.65
CA LYS A 211 18.26 -6.78 17.39
C LYS A 211 18.61 -7.64 18.59
N SER A 212 19.89 -7.79 18.92
CA SER A 212 20.35 -8.54 20.09
C SER A 212 19.67 -7.99 21.36
N VAL A 213 18.45 -8.44 21.62
CA VAL A 213 17.77 -8.30 22.88
C VAL A 213 18.22 -9.54 23.61
N SER A 214 19.06 -9.35 24.64
CA SER A 214 19.33 -10.35 25.65
C SER A 214 18.05 -11.12 25.98
N PRO A 215 18.10 -12.44 26.15
CA PRO A 215 16.90 -13.26 26.20
C PRO A 215 15.98 -12.74 27.29
N VAL A 216 14.81 -12.23 26.89
CA VAL A 216 13.71 -12.00 27.82
C VAL A 216 13.27 -13.38 28.26
N THR A 217 13.74 -13.81 29.43
CA THR A 217 13.21 -14.95 30.16
C THR A 217 11.71 -14.76 30.30
N VAL A 218 10.95 -15.48 29.47
CA VAL A 218 9.52 -15.70 29.67
C VAL A 218 9.41 -16.50 30.98
N PRO A 219 8.76 -15.99 32.04
CA PRO A 219 8.50 -16.81 33.21
C PRO A 219 7.46 -17.86 32.80
N THR A 220 7.90 -19.11 32.71
CA THR A 220 7.05 -20.29 32.58
C THR A 220 6.14 -20.36 33.80
N LYS A 221 4.88 -19.92 33.67
CA LYS A 221 3.88 -20.18 34.71
C LYS A 221 3.55 -21.67 34.67
N ALA A 222 3.99 -22.38 35.71
CA ALA A 222 3.60 -23.76 35.97
C ALA A 222 2.07 -23.90 36.09
N PRO A 223 1.49 -25.03 35.68
CA PRO A 223 0.05 -25.26 35.79
C PRO A 223 -0.32 -25.48 37.26
N VAL A 224 -1.00 -24.50 37.86
CA VAL A 224 -1.55 -24.66 39.21
C VAL A 224 -2.87 -25.44 39.12
N ALA A 225 -2.91 -26.54 39.87
CA ALA A 225 -4.03 -27.46 39.98
C ALA A 225 -5.33 -26.79 40.45
N LYS A 226 -6.45 -27.35 39.99
CA LYS A 226 -7.82 -26.98 40.35
C LYS A 226 -8.00 -26.95 41.88
N SER A 227 -8.50 -25.82 42.40
CA SER A 227 -9.11 -25.76 43.72
C SER A 227 -10.52 -25.17 43.58
N THR A 228 -11.51 -26.01 43.91
CA THR A 228 -12.91 -25.66 44.06
C THR A 228 -13.13 -24.75 45.26
N ARG A 229 -13.69 -23.54 45.05
CA ARG A 229 -14.62 -22.95 46.03
C ARG A 229 -15.43 -21.78 45.47
N SER A 230 -16.74 -21.88 45.67
CA SER A 230 -17.76 -20.87 45.45
C SER A 230 -17.51 -19.56 46.22
N SER A 231 -17.73 -18.42 45.59
CA SER A 231 -18.31 -17.25 46.27
C SER A 231 -18.87 -16.23 45.28
N LYS A 232 -20.14 -15.85 45.47
CA LYS A 232 -20.84 -14.75 44.81
C LYS A 232 -20.11 -13.42 45.08
N ARG A 233 -19.94 -12.57 44.06
CA ARG A 233 -19.96 -11.11 44.27
C ARG A 233 -20.37 -10.35 43.01
N VAL A 234 -21.45 -9.61 43.18
CA VAL A 234 -22.07 -8.64 42.26
C VAL A 234 -21.09 -7.51 41.94
N SER A 235 -21.07 -7.05 40.68
CA SER A 235 -20.48 -5.76 40.32
C SER A 235 -21.55 -4.82 39.77
N ASN A 236 -21.58 -3.63 40.35
CA ASN A 236 -22.53 -2.55 40.13
C ASN A 236 -22.09 -1.69 38.92
N LYS A 237 -23.06 -1.32 38.06
CA LYS A 237 -23.07 -0.17 37.13
C LYS A 237 -21.98 -0.15 36.02
N GLY A 238 -22.30 -0.03 34.73
CA GLY A 238 -23.57 0.11 34.05
C GLY A 238 -23.39 -0.21 32.57
N SER A 239 -24.30 -1.01 32.02
CA SER A 239 -24.43 -1.24 30.59
C SER A 239 -25.69 -0.53 30.11
N ILE A 240 -25.52 0.48 29.25
CA ILE A 240 -26.62 1.13 28.54
C ILE A 240 -27.19 0.10 27.55
N LYS A 241 -28.41 -0.38 27.82
CA LYS A 241 -29.16 -1.23 26.89
C LYS A 241 -29.75 -0.36 25.80
N LYS A 242 -29.32 -0.57 24.54
CA LYS A 242 -30.07 -0.12 23.36
C LYS A 242 -31.41 -0.87 23.32
N THR A 243 -32.50 -0.15 23.38
CA THR A 243 -33.85 -0.65 23.13
C THR A 243 -34.00 -0.98 21.64
N SER A 244 -34.38 -2.23 21.37
CA SER A 244 -34.84 -2.69 20.06
C SER A 244 -36.29 -2.25 19.89
N GLN A 245 -36.57 -1.34 18.96
CA GLN A 245 -37.93 -1.20 18.42
C GLN A 245 -38.12 -2.25 17.32
N LYS A 246 -39.22 -2.99 17.41
CA LYS A 246 -39.70 -3.92 16.41
C LYS A 246 -41.20 -3.64 16.20
N ALA A 247 -41.61 -3.88 14.96
CA ALA A 247 -42.97 -3.87 14.40
C ALA A 247 -43.53 -2.48 14.11
#